data_AF-A0A1F4TII7-F1
#
_entry.id   AF-A0A1F4TII7-F1
#
_cell.length_a   1.000
_cell.length_b   1.000
_cell.length_c   1.000
_cell.angle_alpha   90.00
_cell.angle_beta   90.00
_cell.angle_gamma   90.00
#
_symmetry.space_group_name_H-M   'P 1'
#
loop_
_entity.id
_entity.type
_entity.pdbx_description
1 polymer ?
#
loop_
_entity_poly.entity_id
_entity_poly.type
_entity_poly.pdbx_seq_one_letter_code
_entity_poly.pdbx_strand_id
1 'polypeptide(L)'
;MTICTYNRVGYFGAVADGKMKLSPIGEIVWDEWYKTEQVRPNVKLDGFVVMPNHLHGIIMITNRMETKMVEPNLVEKNMVEPDLVETNLGMVESNMGLVESPRRGDSTEEKIKSTEEKLKSTTLKPNSLGSIICQFKSICTKRIWAAGFNDFAWQSRFYEHIIRDDGSLNRIRQDIANNPIKWELDRNNPGQVVLVNKKRDNNIIKEDIEVTKI
;
A
#
# COMPACT_ATOMS: atom_id res chain seq x y z
N MET A 1 0.56 4.22 -11.20
CA MET A 1 1.71 4.17 -10.26
C MET A 1 2.04 2.70 -10.00
N THR A 2 3.31 2.38 -9.73
CA THR A 2 3.78 0.99 -9.59
C THR A 2 4.65 0.83 -8.35
N ILE A 3 4.33 -0.15 -7.51
CA ILE A 3 5.05 -0.49 -6.27
C ILE A 3 5.54 -1.93 -6.36
N CYS A 4 6.86 -2.14 -6.42
CA CYS A 4 7.44 -3.46 -6.64
C CYS A 4 7.98 -4.07 -5.34
N THR A 5 7.96 -5.40 -5.25
CA THR A 5 8.76 -6.16 -4.29
C THR A 5 10.25 -6.02 -4.58
N TYR A 6 11.07 -6.17 -3.55
CA TYR A 6 12.52 -6.19 -3.69
C TYR A 6 12.95 -7.29 -4.66
N ASN A 7 13.89 -6.98 -5.56
CA ASN A 7 14.32 -7.85 -6.66
C ASN A 7 13.21 -8.46 -7.51
N ARG A 8 11.99 -7.87 -7.48
CA ARG A 8 10.82 -8.35 -8.22
C ARG A 8 10.45 -9.81 -7.91
N VAL A 9 10.70 -10.27 -6.69
CA VAL A 9 10.28 -11.60 -6.23
C VAL A 9 8.76 -11.72 -6.23
N GLY A 10 8.25 -12.85 -6.74
CA GLY A 10 6.83 -13.17 -6.88
C GLY A 10 6.11 -13.49 -5.56
N TYR A 11 6.14 -12.60 -4.57
CA TYR A 11 5.54 -12.82 -3.25
C TYR A 11 4.00 -12.78 -3.25
N PHE A 12 3.39 -12.01 -4.16
CA PHE A 12 1.94 -11.73 -4.12
C PHE A 12 1.09 -12.83 -4.75
N GLY A 13 1.71 -13.87 -5.30
CA GLY A 13 1.04 -15.02 -5.90
C GLY A 13 1.54 -15.30 -7.31
N ALA A 14 0.66 -15.88 -8.14
CA ALA A 14 0.99 -16.28 -9.50
C ALA A 14 -0.16 -15.94 -10.46
N VAL A 15 0.16 -15.74 -11.73
CA VAL A 15 -0.84 -15.67 -12.79
C VAL A 15 -1.00 -17.06 -13.39
N ALA A 16 -2.23 -17.53 -13.51
CA ALA A 16 -2.59 -18.76 -14.22
C ALA A 16 -3.86 -18.50 -15.05
N ASP A 17 -3.89 -18.98 -16.28
CA ASP A 17 -5.01 -18.80 -17.23
C ASP A 17 -5.42 -17.33 -17.40
N GLY A 18 -4.42 -16.43 -17.46
CA GLY A 18 -4.64 -14.98 -17.57
C GLY A 18 -5.30 -14.33 -16.36
N LYS A 19 -5.34 -15.01 -15.21
CA LYS A 19 -5.92 -14.52 -13.96
C LYS A 19 -4.90 -14.53 -12.84
N MET A 20 -4.90 -13.46 -12.04
CA MET A 20 -4.09 -13.41 -10.83
C MET A 20 -4.69 -14.33 -9.75
N LYS A 21 -3.89 -15.23 -9.19
CA LYS A 21 -4.16 -16.01 -7.99
C LYS A 21 -3.31 -15.45 -6.86
N LEU A 22 -3.93 -14.80 -5.88
CA LEU A 22 -3.22 -14.16 -4.76
C LEU A 22 -2.67 -15.21 -3.79
N SER A 23 -1.49 -14.92 -3.24
CA SER A 23 -0.95 -15.58 -2.06
C SER A 23 -1.48 -14.89 -0.78
N PRO A 24 -1.23 -15.44 0.43
CA PRO A 24 -1.54 -14.73 1.68
C PRO A 24 -0.92 -13.32 1.77
N ILE A 25 0.29 -13.15 1.25
CA ILE A 25 0.95 -11.83 1.18
C ILE A 25 0.20 -10.93 0.18
N GLY A 26 -0.19 -11.47 -0.97
CA GLY A 26 -0.96 -10.76 -1.99
C GLY A 26 -2.32 -10.28 -1.49
N GLU A 27 -3.01 -11.10 -0.68
CA GLU A 27 -4.27 -10.75 -0.02
C GLU A 27 -4.09 -9.57 0.94
N ILE A 28 -3.03 -9.58 1.77
CA ILE A 28 -2.71 -8.45 2.66
C ILE A 28 -2.50 -7.17 1.85
N VAL A 29 -1.74 -7.23 0.76
CA VAL A 29 -1.45 -6.08 -0.10
C VAL A 29 -2.72 -5.55 -0.76
N TRP A 30 -3.58 -6.44 -1.25
CA TRP A 30 -4.88 -6.06 -1.83
C TRP A 30 -5.77 -5.36 -0.80
N ASP A 31 -5.90 -5.93 0.40
CA ASP A 31 -6.69 -5.38 1.50
C ASP A 31 -6.22 -3.97 1.88
N GLU A 32 -4.92 -3.80 2.12
CA GLU A 32 -4.36 -2.52 2.57
C GLU A 32 -4.41 -1.45 1.47
N TRP A 33 -4.33 -1.87 0.20
CA TRP A 33 -4.54 -0.96 -0.91
C TRP A 33 -5.99 -0.49 -0.92
N TYR A 34 -6.95 -1.40 -0.86
CA TYR A 34 -8.38 -1.05 -0.83
C TYR A 34 -8.75 -0.17 0.38
N LYS A 35 -8.19 -0.45 1.56
CA LYS A 35 -8.38 0.38 2.76
C LYS A 35 -7.79 1.79 2.64
N THR A 36 -6.85 2.01 1.72
CA THR A 36 -6.19 3.31 1.58
C THR A 36 -7.19 4.43 1.32
N GLU A 37 -8.21 4.19 0.49
CA GLU A 37 -9.31 5.15 0.25
C GLU A 37 -10.22 5.31 1.46
N GLN A 38 -10.48 4.24 2.21
CA GLN A 38 -11.39 4.28 3.36
C GLN A 38 -10.86 5.13 4.51
N VAL A 39 -9.54 5.11 4.72
CA VAL A 39 -8.87 5.78 5.85
C VAL A 39 -8.31 7.16 5.48
N ARG A 40 -8.34 7.55 4.19
CA ARG A 40 -7.77 8.83 3.71
C ARG A 40 -8.82 9.62 2.95
N PRO A 41 -9.43 10.65 3.58
CA PRO A 41 -10.49 11.46 2.95
C PRO A 41 -10.09 12.16 1.65
N ASN A 42 -8.79 12.34 1.42
CA ASN A 42 -8.23 13.02 0.25
C ASN A 42 -7.74 12.05 -0.83
N VAL A 43 -8.06 10.76 -0.73
CA VAL A 43 -7.65 9.72 -1.68
C VAL A 43 -8.87 9.05 -2.27
N LYS A 44 -8.88 8.90 -3.59
CA LYS A 44 -9.77 7.99 -4.32
C LYS A 44 -8.95 7.01 -5.12
N LEU A 45 -9.35 5.75 -5.09
CA LEU A 45 -8.74 4.72 -5.93
C LEU A 45 -9.56 4.54 -7.21
N ASP A 46 -8.85 4.19 -8.26
CA ASP A 46 -9.42 3.81 -9.55
C ASP A 46 -8.82 2.44 -9.93
N GLY A 47 -8.75 2.07 -11.20
CA GLY A 47 -8.23 0.78 -11.65
C GLY A 47 -6.88 0.44 -11.01
N PHE A 48 -6.80 -0.74 -10.42
CA PHE A 48 -5.56 -1.31 -9.89
C PHE A 48 -5.53 -2.84 -10.07
N VAL A 49 -4.33 -3.39 -10.02
CA VAL A 49 -4.07 -4.83 -10.09
C VAL A 49 -2.87 -5.16 -9.21
N VAL A 50 -3.02 -6.24 -8.44
CA VAL A 50 -1.89 -6.90 -7.76
C VAL A 50 -1.38 -7.97 -8.72
N MET A 51 -0.11 -7.89 -9.08
CA MET A 51 0.63 -8.85 -9.90
C MET A 51 1.60 -9.61 -8.99
N PRO A 52 2.18 -10.75 -9.43
CA PRO A 52 3.04 -11.58 -8.57
C PRO A 52 4.12 -10.82 -7.79
N ASN A 53 4.71 -9.79 -8.38
CA ASN A 53 5.82 -9.03 -7.77
C ASN A 53 5.60 -7.53 -7.66
N HIS A 54 4.42 -7.02 -7.98
CA HIS A 54 4.15 -5.59 -7.91
C HIS A 54 2.66 -5.29 -7.80
N LEU A 55 2.35 -4.13 -7.24
CA LEU A 55 1.05 -3.50 -7.35
C LEU A 55 1.13 -2.42 -8.41
N HIS A 56 0.17 -2.37 -9.33
CA HIS A 56 -0.03 -1.26 -10.26
C HIS A 56 -1.41 -0.66 -10.01
N GLY A 57 -1.50 0.65 -9.81
CA GLY A 57 -2.78 1.30 -9.55
C GLY A 57 -2.86 2.74 -10.00
N ILE A 58 -4.08 3.23 -10.15
CA ILE A 58 -4.39 4.64 -10.33
C ILE A 58 -4.88 5.18 -8.99
N ILE A 59 -4.30 6.30 -8.57
CA ILE A 59 -4.65 6.96 -7.32
C ILE A 59 -4.89 8.44 -7.63
N MET A 60 -6.01 8.96 -7.16
CA MET A 60 -6.34 10.37 -7.22
C MET A 60 -6.15 10.96 -5.83
N ILE A 61 -5.40 12.06 -5.75
CA ILE A 61 -5.20 12.82 -4.51
C ILE A 61 -5.89 14.16 -4.69
N THR A 62 -6.92 14.41 -3.89
CA THR A 62 -7.72 15.63 -3.96
C THR A 62 -7.25 16.63 -2.91
N ASN A 63 -7.38 17.93 -3.20
CA ASN A 63 -7.12 18.98 -2.20
C ASN A 63 -8.35 19.25 -1.30
N ARG A 64 -9.51 18.67 -1.62
CA ARG A 64 -10.70 18.74 -0.78
C ARG A 64 -10.73 17.51 0.11
N MET A 65 -10.67 17.72 1.43
CA MET A 65 -11.15 16.69 2.35
C MET A 65 -12.63 16.52 2.04
N GLU A 66 -13.01 15.43 1.36
CA GLU A 66 -14.41 15.09 1.26
C GLU A 66 -14.87 14.71 2.67
N THR A 67 -15.52 15.64 3.37
CA THR A 67 -16.34 15.31 4.51
C THR A 67 -17.40 14.34 4.01
N LYS A 68 -17.39 13.09 4.50
CA LYS A 68 -18.51 12.17 4.30
C LYS A 68 -19.75 12.89 4.83
N MET A 69 -20.57 13.45 3.95
CA MET A 69 -21.87 13.98 4.32
C MET A 69 -22.71 12.76 4.71
N VAL A 70 -22.95 12.61 6.01
CA VAL A 70 -24.05 11.78 6.49
C VAL A 70 -25.31 12.51 6.07
N GLU A 71 -26.13 11.90 5.21
CA GLU A 71 -27.43 12.48 4.87
C GLU A 71 -28.23 12.68 6.17
N PRO A 72 -28.69 13.91 6.47
CA PRO A 72 -29.50 14.12 7.64
C PRO A 72 -30.86 13.46 7.39
N ASN A 73 -31.17 12.43 8.19
CA ASN A 73 -32.51 11.88 8.32
C ASN A 73 -33.50 13.04 8.47
N LEU A 74 -34.47 13.11 7.55
CA LEU A 74 -35.65 13.96 7.68
C LEU A 74 -36.51 13.40 8.82
N VAL A 75 -36.26 13.86 10.06
CA VAL A 75 -37.21 13.76 11.17
C VAL A 75 -37.47 15.16 11.69
N GLU A 76 -38.74 15.44 11.89
CA GLU A 76 -39.38 16.75 11.98
C GLU A 76 -38.91 17.61 13.17
N LYS A 77 -38.63 18.87 12.85
CA LYS A 77 -39.00 20.11 13.55
C LYS A 77 -39.40 19.97 15.03
N ASN A 78 -38.51 20.41 15.93
CA ASN A 78 -38.89 21.23 17.09
C ASN A 78 -37.70 22.10 17.57
N MET A 79 -38.04 23.34 17.86
CA MET A 79 -37.17 24.48 18.15
C MET A 79 -36.59 24.42 19.56
N VAL A 80 -35.26 24.55 19.71
CA VAL A 80 -34.58 25.35 20.76
C VAL A 80 -33.17 25.71 20.25
N GLU A 81 -32.82 26.99 20.25
CA GLU A 81 -31.43 27.50 20.24
C GLU A 81 -31.32 28.59 21.33
N PRO A 82 -30.12 28.96 21.80
CA PRO A 82 -28.86 28.22 21.88
C PRO A 82 -28.31 28.21 23.33
N ASP A 83 -27.46 27.25 23.68
CA ASP A 83 -26.60 27.41 24.86
C ASP A 83 -25.16 27.01 24.53
N LEU A 84 -24.26 27.91 24.89
CA LEU A 84 -22.83 27.86 24.58
C LEU A 84 -22.15 26.82 25.46
N VAL A 85 -21.68 25.72 24.88
CA VAL A 85 -20.66 24.89 25.51
C VAL A 85 -19.64 24.45 24.47
N GLU A 86 -18.53 25.19 24.46
CA GLU A 86 -17.24 24.76 23.94
C GLU A 86 -16.91 23.38 24.55
N THR A 87 -16.98 22.32 23.73
CA THR A 87 -16.35 21.05 24.10
C THR A 87 -15.34 20.70 23.02
N ASN A 88 -14.09 21.00 23.35
CA ASN A 88 -12.90 20.40 22.76
C ASN A 88 -13.09 18.89 22.65
N LEU A 89 -13.38 18.38 21.45
CA LEU A 89 -13.26 16.94 21.19
C LEU A 89 -11.81 16.66 20.84
N GLY A 90 -11.08 16.27 21.88
CA GLY A 90 -9.68 15.91 21.86
C GLY A 90 -9.35 14.96 20.71
N MET A 91 -8.30 15.32 20.00
CA MET A 91 -7.54 14.42 19.16
C MET A 91 -7.18 13.20 20.00
N VAL A 92 -7.79 12.05 19.69
CA VAL A 92 -7.30 10.78 20.21
C VAL A 92 -6.02 10.50 19.45
N GLU A 93 -4.90 10.89 20.03
CA GLU A 93 -3.59 10.41 19.61
C GLU A 93 -3.61 8.89 19.76
N SER A 94 -3.91 8.17 18.67
CA SER A 94 -3.47 6.81 18.57
C SER A 94 -1.95 6.86 18.53
N ASN A 95 -1.34 6.71 19.70
CA ASN A 95 0.07 6.39 19.91
C ASN A 95 0.39 5.12 19.13
N MET A 96 0.62 5.25 17.83
CA MET A 96 1.16 4.18 17.01
C MET A 96 2.66 4.24 17.23
N GLY A 97 3.09 3.51 18.27
CA GLY A 97 4.47 3.47 18.73
C GLY A 97 5.45 3.33 17.57
N LEU A 98 6.47 4.16 17.62
CA LEU A 98 7.67 4.06 16.80
C LEU A 98 8.30 2.68 17.03
N VAL A 99 7.92 1.69 16.22
CA VAL A 99 8.70 0.47 16.09
C VAL A 99 9.73 0.77 15.02
N GLU A 100 10.95 1.04 15.47
CA GLU A 100 12.11 1.19 14.58
C GLU A 100 12.25 -0.08 13.75
N SER A 101 11.97 0.03 12.45
CA SER A 101 12.31 -1.00 11.50
C SER A 101 13.84 -0.95 11.27
N PRO A 102 14.57 -2.07 11.38
CA PRO A 102 16.03 -2.07 11.18
C PRO A 102 16.39 -1.58 9.79
N ARG A 103 17.06 -0.42 9.69
CA ARG A 103 17.69 0.04 8.45
C ARG A 103 19.04 -0.68 8.29
N ARG A 104 19.20 -1.53 7.28
CA ARG A 104 20.50 -1.95 6.71
C ARG A 104 20.33 -2.22 5.22
N GLY A 105 21.22 -1.79 4.33
CA GLY A 105 22.42 -0.97 4.47
C GLY A 105 22.79 -0.40 3.10
N ASP A 106 23.43 0.76 3.09
CA ASP A 106 24.19 1.21 1.93
C ASP A 106 25.50 1.80 2.45
N SER A 107 26.59 1.33 1.85
CA SER A 107 27.96 1.53 2.27
C SER A 107 28.51 2.74 1.54
N THR A 108 28.48 3.91 2.18
CA THR A 108 29.37 5.01 1.80
C THR A 108 29.79 5.77 3.05
N GLU A 109 31.06 5.65 3.40
CA GLU A 109 31.76 6.55 4.31
C GLU A 109 31.76 7.95 3.71
N GLU A 110 31.18 8.94 4.38
CA GLU A 110 31.60 10.33 4.17
C GLU A 110 31.33 11.23 5.40
N LYS A 111 32.46 11.72 5.92
CA LYS A 111 32.73 12.96 6.68
C LYS A 111 31.60 13.61 7.47
N ILE A 112 31.86 13.67 8.79
CA ILE A 112 31.23 14.51 9.80
C ILE A 112 31.12 15.96 9.28
N LYS A 113 29.88 16.39 8.98
CA LYS A 113 29.47 17.79 8.93
C LYS A 113 28.29 17.99 9.89
N SER A 114 28.32 19.11 10.58
CA SER A 114 27.59 19.50 11.78
C SER A 114 26.10 19.10 11.84
N THR A 115 25.75 18.53 12.99
CA THR A 115 24.49 17.88 13.36
C THR A 115 23.24 18.78 13.33
N GLU A 116 23.39 20.11 13.22
CA GLU A 116 22.29 21.07 13.37
C GLU A 116 21.56 21.43 12.06
N GLU A 117 22.19 21.27 10.89
CA GLU A 117 21.56 21.59 9.59
C GLU A 117 20.71 20.42 9.03
N LYS A 118 20.89 19.20 9.52
CA LYS A 118 20.20 18.00 9.00
C LYS A 118 18.75 17.86 9.49
N LEU A 119 18.35 18.60 10.52
CA LEU A 119 17.02 18.44 11.15
C LEU A 119 15.88 19.16 10.40
N LYS A 120 16.17 19.98 9.38
CA LYS A 120 15.17 20.78 8.67
C LYS A 120 14.59 20.17 7.38
N SER A 121 14.87 18.90 7.05
CA SER A 121 14.38 18.34 5.77
C SER A 121 14.27 16.80 5.76
N THR A 122 13.42 16.20 6.57
CA THR A 122 13.12 14.74 6.46
C THR A 122 11.66 14.36 6.59
N THR A 123 10.77 15.28 6.97
CA THR A 123 9.33 15.00 7.06
C THR A 123 8.70 15.10 5.67
N LEU A 124 8.25 13.96 5.13
CA LEU A 124 7.42 13.93 3.93
C LEU A 124 6.21 14.85 4.14
N LYS A 125 5.86 15.64 3.12
CA LYS A 125 4.66 16.48 3.19
C LYS A 125 3.45 15.61 3.55
N PRO A 126 2.69 15.93 4.61
CA PRO A 126 1.47 15.23 4.94
C PRO A 126 0.56 15.15 3.70
N ASN A 127 -0.14 14.03 3.54
CA ASN A 127 -1.07 13.79 2.43
C ASN A 127 -0.45 13.80 1.01
N SER A 128 0.86 13.94 0.88
CA SER A 128 1.56 13.70 -0.39
C SER A 128 1.52 12.22 -0.77
N LEU A 129 1.65 11.92 -2.07
CA LEU A 129 1.73 10.55 -2.55
C LEU A 129 2.87 9.79 -1.85
N GLY A 130 4.03 10.41 -1.67
CA GLY A 130 5.16 9.82 -0.94
C GLY A 130 4.80 9.41 0.49
N SER A 131 4.07 10.26 1.23
CA SER A 131 3.62 9.95 2.59
C SER A 131 2.61 8.79 2.61
N ILE A 132 1.66 8.79 1.66
CA ILE A 132 0.66 7.73 1.52
C ILE A 132 1.33 6.39 1.23
N ILE A 133 2.26 6.35 0.27
CA ILE A 133 2.96 5.11 -0.10
C ILE A 133 3.90 4.64 1.01
N CYS A 134 4.53 5.55 1.75
CA CYS A 134 5.33 5.19 2.92
C CYS A 134 4.49 4.47 3.97
N GLN A 135 3.34 5.04 4.33
CA GLN A 135 2.40 4.42 5.28
C GLN A 135 1.86 3.08 4.78
N PHE A 136 1.47 3.01 3.51
CA PHE A 136 1.00 1.78 2.86
C PHE A 136 2.05 0.66 2.93
N LYS A 137 3.29 0.94 2.52
CA LYS A 137 4.38 -0.05 2.60
C LYS A 137 4.64 -0.49 4.04
N SER A 138 4.61 0.45 4.98
CA SER A 138 4.84 0.18 6.40
C SER A 138 3.79 -0.76 7.00
N ILE A 139 2.48 -0.48 6.79
CA ILE A 139 1.43 -1.34 7.32
C ILE A 139 1.41 -2.72 6.67
N CYS A 140 1.68 -2.81 5.36
CA CYS A 140 1.84 -4.08 4.66
C CYS A 140 2.99 -4.88 5.27
N THR A 141 4.20 -4.30 5.36
CA THR A 141 5.36 -4.98 5.95
C THR A 141 5.05 -5.49 7.35
N LYS A 142 4.41 -4.66 8.19
CA LYS A 142 4.02 -5.08 9.55
C LYS A 142 3.06 -6.29 9.54
N ARG A 143 2.00 -6.26 8.74
CA ARG A 143 1.03 -7.38 8.63
C ARG A 143 1.69 -8.64 8.07
N ILE A 144 2.55 -8.50 7.06
CA ILE A 144 3.24 -9.60 6.39
C ILE A 144 4.24 -10.28 7.33
N TRP A 145 5.03 -9.51 8.07
CA TRP A 145 5.97 -10.05 9.07
C TRP A 145 5.23 -10.70 10.25
N ALA A 146 4.11 -10.12 10.69
CA ALA A 146 3.27 -10.73 11.72
C ALA A 146 2.67 -12.07 11.27
N ALA A 147 2.52 -12.29 9.98
CA ALA A 147 2.10 -13.56 9.39
C ALA A 147 3.27 -14.55 9.16
N GLY A 148 4.51 -14.19 9.51
CA GLY A 148 5.68 -15.07 9.45
C GLY A 148 6.62 -14.86 8.26
N PHE A 149 6.28 -13.99 7.31
CA PHE A 149 7.07 -13.76 6.09
C PHE A 149 8.12 -12.64 6.29
N ASN A 150 9.13 -12.91 7.12
CA ASN A 150 10.12 -11.92 7.55
C ASN A 150 11.18 -11.57 6.48
N ASP A 151 11.25 -12.35 5.40
CA ASP A 151 12.09 -12.14 4.22
C ASP A 151 11.46 -11.15 3.20
N PHE A 152 10.19 -10.79 3.42
CA PHE A 152 9.49 -9.85 2.57
C PHE A 152 10.10 -8.43 2.65
N ALA A 153 10.37 -7.84 1.48
CA ALA A 153 10.79 -6.46 1.34
C ALA A 153 10.21 -5.80 0.08
N TRP A 154 10.01 -4.48 0.16
CA TRP A 154 9.68 -3.63 -0.99
C TRP A 154 10.94 -3.09 -1.66
N GLN A 155 10.86 -2.70 -2.94
CA GLN A 155 11.81 -1.73 -3.48
C GLN A 155 11.68 -0.40 -2.71
N SER A 156 12.80 0.32 -2.54
CA SER A 156 12.80 1.59 -1.80
C SER A 156 11.88 2.63 -2.46
N ARG A 157 12.02 2.83 -3.77
CA ARG A 157 11.24 3.77 -4.56
C ARG A 157 9.97 3.12 -5.12
N PHE A 158 9.13 3.94 -5.73
CA PHE A 158 7.99 3.52 -6.54
C PHE A 158 7.98 4.36 -7.81
N TYR A 159 7.31 3.86 -8.86
CA TYR A 159 7.13 4.61 -10.09
C TYR A 159 5.81 5.36 -10.07
N GLU A 160 5.83 6.63 -10.46
CA GLU A 160 4.65 7.48 -10.58
C GLU A 160 4.59 8.14 -11.96
N HIS A 161 3.36 8.40 -12.42
CA HIS A 161 3.08 9.08 -13.67
C HIS A 161 1.79 9.89 -13.49
N ILE A 162 1.82 11.16 -13.89
CA ILE A 162 0.66 12.05 -13.79
C ILE A 162 -0.19 11.91 -15.05
N ILE A 163 -1.42 11.43 -14.89
CA ILE A 163 -2.41 11.31 -15.96
C ILE A 163 -3.12 12.67 -16.10
N ARG A 164 -3.15 13.23 -17.31
CA ARG A 164 -3.66 14.60 -17.55
C ARG A 164 -4.91 14.67 -18.44
N ASP A 165 -5.25 13.57 -19.11
CA ASP A 165 -6.38 13.50 -20.05
C ASP A 165 -7.14 12.17 -19.90
N ASP A 166 -8.44 12.20 -20.20
CA ASP A 166 -9.34 11.05 -20.07
C ASP A 166 -8.99 9.92 -21.04
N GLY A 167 -8.41 10.24 -22.20
CA GLY A 167 -7.96 9.25 -23.17
C GLY A 167 -6.82 8.38 -22.60
N SER A 168 -5.82 9.01 -22.00
CA SER A 168 -4.74 8.33 -21.30
C SER A 168 -5.24 7.57 -20.08
N LEU A 169 -6.19 8.14 -19.33
CA LEU A 169 -6.81 7.47 -18.19
C LEU A 169 -7.46 6.15 -18.60
N ASN A 170 -8.29 6.17 -19.65
CA ASN A 170 -8.98 4.99 -20.14
C ASN A 170 -8.01 3.94 -20.71
N ARG A 171 -6.94 4.36 -21.41
CA ARG A 171 -5.88 3.44 -21.85
C ARG A 171 -5.21 2.75 -20.68
N ILE A 172 -4.82 3.51 -19.64
CA ILE A 172 -4.14 2.96 -18.47
C ILE A 172 -5.07 2.02 -17.69
N ARG A 173 -6.36 2.35 -17.54
CA ARG A 173 -7.35 1.42 -16.95
C ARG A 173 -7.41 0.11 -17.72
N GLN A 174 -7.45 0.18 -19.05
CA GLN A 174 -7.48 -1.01 -19.90
C GLN A 174 -6.19 -1.83 -19.81
N ASP A 175 -5.03 -1.16 -19.75
CA ASP A 175 -3.75 -1.83 -19.58
C ASP A 175 -3.68 -2.55 -18.24
N ILE A 176 -4.07 -1.89 -17.14
CA ILE A 176 -4.16 -2.48 -15.80
C ILE A 176 -5.04 -3.73 -15.81
N ALA A 177 -6.24 -3.66 -16.41
CA ALA A 177 -7.16 -4.79 -16.48
C ALA A 177 -6.58 -5.97 -17.29
N ASN A 178 -5.79 -5.67 -18.32
CA ASN A 178 -5.18 -6.68 -19.19
C ASN A 178 -3.82 -7.20 -18.69
N ASN A 179 -3.24 -6.61 -17.65
CA ASN A 179 -1.91 -7.00 -17.15
C ASN A 179 -1.80 -8.50 -16.81
N PRO A 180 -2.78 -9.13 -16.13
CA PRO A 180 -2.73 -10.57 -15.87
C PRO A 180 -2.65 -11.39 -17.17
N ILE A 181 -3.39 -10.99 -18.21
CA ILE A 181 -3.38 -11.70 -19.51
C ILE A 181 -2.01 -11.57 -20.20
N LYS A 182 -1.37 -10.40 -20.06
CA LYS A 182 -0.07 -10.11 -20.69
C LYS A 182 1.13 -10.60 -19.85
N TRP A 183 0.92 -11.21 -18.69
CA TRP A 183 1.98 -11.48 -17.71
C TRP A 183 3.10 -12.38 -18.25
N GLU A 184 2.76 -13.39 -19.04
CA GLU A 184 3.76 -14.31 -19.62
C GLU A 184 4.75 -13.59 -20.54
N LEU A 185 4.33 -12.48 -21.14
CA LEU A 185 5.16 -11.65 -22.04
C LEU A 185 5.84 -10.48 -21.30
N ASP A 186 5.60 -10.30 -20.00
CA ASP A 186 6.13 -9.18 -19.23
C ASP A 186 7.63 -9.38 -18.95
N ARG A 187 8.45 -8.40 -19.34
CA ARG A 187 9.90 -8.39 -19.06
C ARG A 187 10.25 -8.47 -17.57
N ASN A 188 9.33 -8.11 -16.69
CA ASN A 188 9.49 -8.12 -15.25
C ASN A 188 8.94 -9.40 -14.62
N ASN A 189 8.50 -10.37 -15.43
CA ASN A 189 8.19 -11.71 -14.96
C ASN A 189 9.52 -12.40 -14.59
N PRO A 190 9.78 -12.69 -13.30
CA PRO A 190 11.06 -13.23 -12.86
C PRO A 190 11.19 -14.74 -13.15
N GLY A 191 10.11 -15.41 -13.60
CA GLY A 191 10.02 -16.88 -13.64
C GLY A 191 10.10 -17.56 -12.25
N GLN A 192 10.20 -16.76 -11.19
CA GLN A 192 10.36 -17.19 -9.81
C GLN A 192 9.12 -16.82 -9.00
N VAL A 193 8.45 -17.83 -8.46
CA VAL A 193 7.26 -17.67 -7.63
C VAL A 193 7.57 -18.22 -6.24
N VAL A 194 7.11 -17.53 -5.21
CA VAL A 194 7.17 -18.04 -3.84
C VAL A 194 5.89 -18.83 -3.59
N LEU A 195 6.01 -20.16 -3.45
CA LEU A 195 4.88 -21.00 -3.10
C LEU A 195 4.83 -21.13 -1.59
N VAL A 196 3.72 -20.67 -0.98
CA VAL A 196 3.45 -20.86 0.44
C VAL A 196 2.67 -22.16 0.59
N ASN A 197 3.34 -23.24 0.98
CA ASN A 197 2.70 -24.52 1.22
C ASN A 197 2.14 -24.55 2.64
N LYS A 198 0.80 -24.51 2.77
CA LYS A 198 0.13 -24.70 4.06
C LYS A 198 0.03 -26.20 4.35
N LYS A 199 1.04 -26.79 5.01
CA LYS A 199 0.89 -28.15 5.54
C LYS A 199 -0.06 -28.12 6.75
N ARG A 200 -1.19 -28.79 6.62
CA ARG A 200 -2.04 -29.17 7.77
C ARG A 200 -1.43 -30.41 8.40
N ASP A 201 -0.44 -30.22 9.28
CA ASP A 201 -0.06 -31.24 10.24
C ASP A 201 -0.65 -30.88 11.59
N ASN A 202 -1.37 -31.85 12.17
CA ASN A 202 -2.14 -31.67 13.39
C ASN A 202 -1.31 -31.01 14.51
N ASN A 203 -1.76 -29.81 14.89
CA ASN A 203 -1.40 -29.04 16.08
C ASN A 203 -0.13 -28.19 16.16
N ILE A 204 0.64 -27.98 15.07
CA ILE A 204 1.65 -26.90 15.01
C ILE A 204 1.69 -26.34 13.59
N ILE A 205 1.40 -25.05 13.42
CA ILE A 205 1.56 -24.35 12.14
C ILE A 205 3.07 -24.21 11.87
N LYS A 206 3.61 -25.04 10.97
CA LYS A 206 4.88 -24.77 10.29
C LYS A 206 4.55 -24.48 8.83
N GLU A 207 4.66 -23.21 8.45
CA GLU A 207 4.55 -22.77 7.06
C GLU A 207 5.96 -22.84 6.45
N ASP A 208 6.18 -23.81 5.57
CA ASP A 208 7.42 -23.90 4.81
C ASP A 208 7.27 -23.01 3.56
N ILE A 209 8.10 -21.98 3.45
CA ILE A 209 8.20 -21.11 2.28
C ILE A 209 9.17 -21.79 1.30
N GLU A 210 8.66 -22.30 0.18
CA GLU A 210 9.48 -22.91 -0.86
C GLU A 210 9.54 -21.97 -2.07
N VAL A 211 10.75 -21.52 -2.41
CA VAL A 211 11.00 -20.71 -3.60
C VAL A 211 11.36 -21.66 -4.74
N THR A 212 10.42 -21.92 -5.65
CA THR A 212 10.62 -22.83 -6.78
C THR A 212 10.74 -22.05 -8.09
N LYS A 213 11.70 -22.46 -8.94
CA LYS A 213 11.75 -22.04 -10.36
C LYS A 213 10.81 -22.95 -11.15
N ILE A 214 9.85 -22.38 -11.88
CA ILE A 214 9.05 -23.11 -12.87
C ILE A 214 9.84 -23.15 -14.18
#